data_AF-A0A496X256-F1
#
_entry.id   AF-A0A496X256-F1
#
_cell.length_a   1.000
_cell.length_b   1.000
_cell.length_c   1.000
_cell.angle_alpha   90.00
_cell.angle_beta   90.00
_cell.angle_gamma   90.00
#
_symmetry.space_group_name_H-M   'P 1'
#
loop_
_entity.id
_entity.type
_entity.pdbx_description
1 polymer ?
#
loop_
_entity_poly.entity_id
_entity_poly.type
_entity_poly.pdbx_seq_one_letter_code
_entity_poly.pdbx_strand_id
1 'polypeptide(L)' 'NVSERTLEYAFREHLGQSPKTFTLTYRLNKVRKMLRHADPDTDRIHKIAGYHGFFHAGQFASDYNRLFGELPSETLRRS' A
#
# COMPACT_ATOMS: atom_id res chain seq x y z
N ASN A 1 -21.59 18.85 5.12
CA ASN A 1 -20.30 19.04 4.40
C ASN A 1 -19.19 19.21 5.41
N VAL A 2 -18.35 18.19 5.57
CA VAL A 2 -17.09 18.28 6.33
C VAL A 2 -16.04 18.87 5.38
N SER A 3 -15.28 19.88 5.85
CA SER A 3 -14.20 20.45 5.04
C SER A 3 -12.97 19.54 5.07
N GLU A 4 -12.17 19.58 4.00
CA GLU A 4 -10.90 18.82 3.89
C GLU A 4 -9.98 19.04 5.10
N ARG A 5 -9.90 20.29 5.59
CA ARG A 5 -9.15 20.66 6.81
C ARG A 5 -9.68 19.95 8.05
N THR A 6 -10.99 19.86 8.23
CA THR A 6 -11.59 19.21 9.41
C THR A 6 -11.28 17.71 9.42
N LEU A 7 -11.32 17.07 8.25
CA LEU A 7 -10.94 15.66 8.10
C LEU A 7 -9.44 15.46 8.35
N GLU A 8 -8.59 16.37 7.87
CA GLU A 8 -7.15 16.31 8.09
C GLU A 8 -6.80 16.48 9.59
N TYR A 9 -7.45 17.42 10.30
CA TYR A 9 -7.30 17.59 11.74
C TYR A 9 -7.74 16.34 12.51
N ALA A 10 -8.92 15.80 12.19
CA ALA A 10 -9.42 14.59 12.86
C ALA A 10 -8.47 13.40 12.70
N PHE A 11 -7.90 13.21 11.51
CA PHE A 11 -6.90 12.16 11.23
C PHE A 11 -5.59 12.39 11.99
N ARG A 12 -5.11 13.64 12.07
CA ARG A 12 -3.91 13.96 12.86
C ARG A 12 -4.14 13.75 14.36
N GLU A 13 -5.29 14.20 14.89
CA GLU A 13 -5.61 14.08 16.32
C GLU A 13 -5.83 12.63 16.76
N HIS A 14 -6.49 11.81 15.95
CA HIS A 14 -6.87 10.45 16.37
C HIS A 14 -5.89 9.37 15.90
N LEU A 15 -5.18 9.58 14.79
CA LEU A 15 -4.32 8.56 14.17
C LEU A 15 -2.87 9.02 14.00
N GLY A 16 -2.53 10.27 14.33
CA GLY A 16 -1.18 10.83 14.21
C GLY A 16 -0.67 10.94 12.77
N GLN A 17 -1.53 10.73 11.76
CA GLN A 17 -1.15 10.64 10.35
C GLN A 17 -2.14 11.38 9.46
N SER A 18 -1.71 11.84 8.28
CA SER A 18 -2.62 12.44 7.31
C SER A 18 -3.54 11.38 6.65
N PRO A 19 -4.75 11.75 6.19
CA PRO A 19 -5.66 10.82 5.49
C PRO A 19 -5.01 10.12 4.28
N LYS A 20 -4.12 10.83 3.58
CA LYS A 20 -3.34 10.29 2.45
C LYS A 20 -2.40 9.18 2.90
N THR A 21 -1.68 9.38 4.00
CA THR A 21 -0.75 8.39 4.58
C THR A 21 -1.49 7.16 5.06
N PHE A 22 -2.65 7.35 5.71
CA PHE A 22 -3.50 6.25 6.14
C PHE A 22 -4.00 5.43 4.94
N THR A 23 -4.51 6.10 3.90
CA THR A 23 -5.01 5.42 2.68
C THR A 23 -3.89 4.66 1.96
N LEU A 24 -2.70 5.25 1.87
CA LEU A 24 -1.52 4.58 1.31
C LEU A 24 -1.16 3.32 2.10
N THR A 25 -1.04 3.45 3.43
CA THR A 25 -0.72 2.34 4.34
C THR A 25 -1.75 1.23 4.24
N TYR A 26 -3.03 1.56 4.20
CA TYR A 26 -4.12 0.61 4.03
C TYR A 26 -4.00 -0.17 2.71
N ARG A 27 -3.78 0.54 1.58
CA ARG A 27 -3.62 -0.10 0.26
C ARG A 27 -2.38 -0.98 0.20
N LEU A 28 -1.25 -0.54 0.75
CA LEU A 28 -0.03 -1.34 0.83
C LEU A 28 -0.22 -2.63 1.64
N ASN A 29 -0.95 -2.58 2.75
CA ASN A 29 -1.30 -3.77 3.54
C ASN A 29 -2.18 -4.76 2.74
N LYS A 30 -3.15 -4.25 1.97
CA LYS A 30 -3.98 -5.10 1.10
C LYS A 30 -3.15 -5.79 0.02
N VAL A 31 -2.24 -5.06 -0.63
CA VAL A 31 -1.30 -5.62 -1.61
C VAL A 31 -0.43 -6.69 -0.97
N ARG A 32 0.16 -6.43 0.21
CA ARG A 32 0.97 -7.43 0.92
C ARG A 32 0.19 -8.69 1.24
N LYS A 33 -1.06 -8.57 1.68
CA LYS A 33 -1.91 -9.73 1.92
C LYS A 33 -2.14 -10.54 0.65
N MET A 34 -2.41 -9.89 -0.48
CA MET A 34 -2.59 -10.58 -1.76
C MET A 34 -1.32 -11.26 -2.23
N LEU A 35 -0.17 -10.55 -2.18
CA LEU A 35 1.12 -11.13 -2.57
C LEU A 35 1.43 -12.39 -1.76
N ARG A 36 1.20 -12.38 -0.44
CA ARG A 36 1.40 -13.53 0.46
C ARG A 36 0.56 -14.78 0.17
N HIS A 37 -0.47 -14.67 -0.67
CA HIS A 37 -1.34 -15.79 -1.07
C HIS A 37 -1.35 -15.97 -2.58
N ALA A 38 -0.50 -15.24 -3.30
CA ALA A 38 -0.39 -15.29 -4.74
C ALA A 38 0.61 -16.37 -5.15
N ASP A 39 0.44 -16.92 -6.34
CA ASP A 39 1.36 -17.89 -6.91
C ASP A 39 2.48 -17.17 -7.67
N PRO A 40 3.77 -17.34 -7.28
CA PRO A 40 4.89 -16.68 -7.94
C PRO A 40 5.01 -16.95 -9.45
N ASP A 41 4.54 -18.12 -9.92
CA ASP A 41 4.68 -18.54 -11.31
C ASP A 41 3.62 -17.90 -12.21
N THR A 42 2.42 -17.72 -11.69
CA THR A 42 1.25 -17.26 -12.47
C THR A 42 0.85 -15.81 -12.18
N ASP A 43 0.99 -15.36 -10.94
CA ASP A 43 0.60 -14.01 -10.55
C ASP A 43 1.67 -12.98 -10.86
N ARG A 44 1.23 -11.73 -11.02
CA ARG A 44 2.09 -10.62 -11.43
C ARG A 44 1.88 -9.42 -10.52
N ILE A 45 2.98 -8.96 -9.91
CA ILE A 45 3.01 -7.82 -8.98
C ILE A 45 2.32 -6.59 -9.57
N HIS A 46 2.56 -6.28 -10.86
CA HIS A 46 1.98 -5.10 -11.50
C HIS A 46 0.45 -5.17 -11.61
N LYS A 47 -0.13 -6.36 -11.77
CA LYS A 47 -1.60 -6.53 -11.80
C LYS A 47 -2.21 -6.29 -10.43
N ILE A 48 -1.61 -6.91 -9.39
CA ILE A 48 -2.05 -6.76 -8.00
C ILE A 48 -1.91 -5.30 -7.55
N ALA A 49 -0.76 -4.68 -7.83
CA ALA A 49 -0.50 -3.27 -7.52
C ALA A 49 -1.47 -2.33 -8.26
N GLY A 50 -1.69 -2.55 -9.56
CA GLY A 50 -2.61 -1.76 -10.38
C GLY A 50 -4.06 -1.82 -9.89
N TYR A 51 -4.54 -3.00 -9.46
CA TYR A 51 -5.87 -3.16 -8.86
C TYR A 51 -6.06 -2.31 -7.59
N HIS A 52 -4.97 -2.06 -6.85
CA HIS A 52 -4.96 -1.20 -5.66
C HIS A 52 -4.60 0.27 -5.95
N GLY A 53 -4.50 0.65 -7.23
CA GLY A 53 -4.26 2.03 -7.66
C GLY A 53 -2.78 2.44 -7.69
N PHE A 54 -1.86 1.48 -7.74
CA PHE A 54 -0.42 1.73 -7.88
C PHE A 54 0.00 1.54 -9.34
N PHE A 55 0.19 2.65 -10.06
CA PHE A 55 0.56 2.62 -11.49
C PHE A 55 2.05 2.92 -11.74
N HIS A 56 2.77 3.44 -10.74
CA HIS A 56 4.20 3.75 -10.83
C HIS A 56 5.01 2.72 -10.03
N ALA A 57 5.63 1.77 -10.73
CA ALA A 57 6.30 0.63 -10.11
C ALA A 57 7.41 1.02 -9.12
N GLY A 58 8.26 1.99 -9.47
CA GLY A 58 9.37 2.44 -8.61
C GLY A 58 8.90 3.13 -7.32
N GLN A 59 7.90 4.01 -7.44
CA GLN A 59 7.31 4.68 -6.27
C GLN A 59 6.61 3.67 -5.36
N PHE A 60 5.81 2.77 -5.95
CA PHE A 60 5.15 1.69 -5.21
C PHE A 60 6.15 0.81 -4.46
N ALA A 61 7.21 0.32 -5.13
CA ALA A 61 8.23 -0.51 -4.50
C ALA A 61 8.96 0.23 -3.36
N SER A 62 9.23 1.53 -3.53
CA SER A 62 9.86 2.37 -2.51
C SER A 62 8.98 2.55 -1.28
N ASP A 63 7.69 2.87 -1.48
CA ASP A 63 6.73 3.03 -0.38
C ASP A 63 6.44 1.72 0.33
N TYR A 64 6.38 0.61 -0.42
CA TYR A 64 6.22 -0.73 0.12
C TYR A 64 7.42 -1.11 1.00
N ASN A 65 8.65 -0.92 0.51
CA ASN A 65 9.86 -1.18 1.28
C ASN A 65 9.95 -0.29 2.52
N ARG A 66 9.61 1.00 2.42
CA ARG A 66 9.58 1.90 3.58
C ARG A 66 8.65 1.39 4.68
N LEU A 67 7.52 0.77 4.32
CA LEU A 67 6.53 0.29 5.29
C LEU A 67 6.84 -1.12 5.82
N PHE A 68 7.39 -2.02 5.00
CA PHE A 68 7.53 -3.44 5.35
C PHE A 68 8.97 -3.95 5.45
N GLY A 69 9.96 -3.16 5.03
CA GLY A 69 11.38 -3.52 5.05
C GLY A 69 11.77 -4.61 4.03
N GLU A 70 10.91 -4.87 3.05
CA GLU A 70 11.14 -5.83 1.96
C GLU A 70 10.50 -5.31 0.66
N LEU A 71 10.95 -5.79 -0.49
CA LEU A 71 10.36 -5.48 -1.79
C LEU A 71 9.10 -6.34 -2.05
N PRO A 72 8.13 -5.86 -2.85
CA PRO A 72 6.97 -6.65 -3.25
C PRO A 72 7.33 -8.01 -3.89
N SER A 73 8.45 -8.05 -4.63
CA SER A 73 8.96 -9.27 -5.26
C SER A 73 9.52 -10.27 -4.26
N GLU A 74 10.06 -9.81 -3.14
CA GLU A 74 10.52 -10.67 -2.05
C GLU A 74 9.34 -11.29 -1.31
N THR A 75 8.28 -10.51 -1.07
CA THR A 75 7.03 -11.04 -0.52
C THR A 75 6.43 -12.10 -1.43
N LEU A 76 6.28 -11.80 -2.74
CA LEU A 76 5.71 -12.76 -3.69
C LEU A 76 6.52 -14.05 -3.74
N ARG A 77 7.86 -13.97 -3.81
CA ARG A 77 8.73 -15.16 -3.86
C ARG A 77 8.63 -16.06 -2.61
N ARG A 78 8.19 -15.53 -1.47
CA ARG A 78 8.02 -16.27 -0.21
C ARG A 78 6.61 -16.87 -0.05
N SER A 79 5.74 -16.66 -1.04
CA SER A 79 4.34 -17.06 -1.01
C SER A 79 4.15 -18.47 -1.57
#